data_AF-A0A354J2F5-F1
#
_entry.id   AF-A0A354J2F5-F1
#
_cell.length_a   1.000
_cell.length_b   1.000
_cell.length_c   1.000
_cell.angle_alpha   90.00
_cell.angle_beta   90.00
_cell.angle_gamma   90.00
#
_symmetry.space_group_name_H-M   'P 1'
#
loop_
_entity.id
_entity.type
_entity.pdbx_description
1 polymer ?
#
loop_
_entity_poly.entity_id
_entity_poly.type
_entity_poly.pdbx_seq_one_letter_code
_entity_poly.pdbx_strand_id
1 'polypeptide(L)'
;AQKRSIQVGSSVFYDPEDSVYALDSMCLEWADNGRGDYRQSPTEFVMPDGSFVTDFIYESHDVLDGCVPMDTLPTAYGGNQTLKITLKDKAFPIFIDLYYTVFEQTDVITRRAVVRNEANAPLTIRRIMSMTMDLPDECFQMYTLDGGWIKEANLHKRPVTYGITVNSSTTGASSNRHNPAFIIAEADANEDYGDVYAFNMIYSGNHYSIAEKNERDDVRVSMGINPHLFEWIVSPGDKFETPECVMSYSSRGFNGTSHHMHDFINEHIVRGDYKKKERPVLLNNWEAHFFDFNEGKLLRLAKDAKELGVELFVLDDGWFGDRNNDNAGLGDYTVNPKKLPQGIKVFADKIRKIGLNFG
;
A
#
# COMPACT_ATOMS: atom_id res chain seq x y z
N ALA A 1 19.19 1.18 24.42
CA ALA A 1 20.34 0.71 23.61
C ALA A 1 20.58 -0.77 23.93
N GLN A 2 20.54 -1.65 22.92
CA GLN A 2 20.85 -3.07 23.09
C GLN A 2 22.30 -3.23 23.58
N LYS A 3 22.49 -3.93 24.71
CA LYS A 3 23.81 -4.16 25.30
C LYS A 3 24.52 -5.29 24.53
N ARG A 4 25.64 -4.99 23.88
CA ARG A 4 26.48 -5.95 23.16
C ARG A 4 27.74 -6.24 23.97
N SER A 5 27.63 -7.19 24.91
CA SER A 5 28.71 -7.49 25.85
C SER A 5 29.28 -8.89 25.71
N ILE A 6 28.65 -9.76 24.93
CA ILE A 6 29.07 -11.15 24.71
C ILE A 6 28.84 -11.55 23.26
N GLN A 7 29.63 -12.51 22.80
CA GLN A 7 29.41 -13.18 21.52
C GLN A 7 28.11 -13.98 21.57
N VAL A 8 27.36 -13.98 20.47
CA VAL A 8 26.20 -14.85 20.32
C VAL A 8 26.62 -16.10 19.55
N GLY A 9 26.42 -17.26 20.15
CA GLY A 9 26.65 -18.55 19.47
C GLY A 9 25.79 -18.64 18.21
N SER A 10 26.31 -19.29 17.17
CA SER A 10 25.68 -19.44 15.83
C SER A 10 25.46 -18.16 15.01
N SER A 11 25.89 -16.98 15.48
CA SER A 11 25.85 -15.75 14.68
C SER A 11 27.11 -15.59 13.80
N VAL A 12 26.95 -14.88 12.69
CA VAL A 12 28.06 -14.40 11.85
C VAL A 12 28.40 -12.97 12.27
N PHE A 13 29.68 -12.71 12.53
CA PHE A 13 30.16 -11.36 12.81
C PHE A 13 30.28 -10.59 11.50
N TYR A 14 29.68 -9.40 11.47
CA TYR A 14 29.70 -8.53 10.30
C TYR A 14 31.09 -7.94 10.05
N ASP A 15 31.78 -7.56 11.13
CA ASP A 15 33.15 -7.08 11.12
C ASP A 15 34.06 -8.12 11.80
N PRO A 16 35.09 -8.68 11.12
CA PRO A 16 36.00 -9.64 11.72
C PRO A 16 36.79 -9.09 12.90
N GLU A 17 36.95 -7.76 13.01
CA GLU A 17 37.65 -7.10 14.11
C GLU A 17 36.73 -6.82 15.31
N ASP A 18 35.41 -6.90 15.13
CA ASP A 18 34.41 -6.73 16.19
C ASP A 18 33.57 -8.00 16.39
N SER A 19 34.05 -8.86 17.30
CA SER A 19 33.39 -10.13 17.62
C SER A 19 32.04 -10.02 18.33
N VAL A 20 31.53 -8.82 18.60
CA VAL A 20 30.16 -8.62 19.11
C VAL A 20 29.25 -7.87 18.13
N TYR A 21 29.74 -7.58 16.93
CA TYR A 21 28.95 -6.95 15.87
C TYR A 21 28.27 -8.02 14.99
N ALA A 22 27.09 -8.47 15.41
CA ALA A 22 26.25 -9.41 14.66
C ALA A 22 24.92 -8.76 14.26
N LEU A 23 24.67 -8.65 12.95
CA LEU A 23 23.46 -8.02 12.39
C LEU A 23 22.17 -8.72 12.81
N ASP A 24 22.21 -10.05 12.97
CA ASP A 24 21.12 -10.88 13.49
C ASP A 24 20.53 -10.35 14.82
N SER A 25 21.37 -9.74 15.65
CA SER A 25 21.03 -9.27 17.00
C SER A 25 20.62 -7.80 17.08
N MET A 26 20.45 -7.15 15.93
CA MET A 26 20.27 -5.71 15.85
C MET A 26 18.93 -5.35 15.21
N CYS A 27 18.32 -4.27 15.70
CA CYS A 27 17.29 -3.57 14.94
C CYS A 27 17.93 -2.93 13.71
N LEU A 28 17.47 -3.30 12.52
CA LEU A 28 17.99 -2.80 11.25
C LEU A 28 16.90 -2.03 10.52
N GLU A 29 17.25 -0.85 10.04
CA GLU A 29 16.38 -0.04 9.18
C GLU A 29 16.26 -0.62 7.77
N TRP A 30 17.34 -1.26 7.32
CA TRP A 30 17.42 -2.03 6.10
C TRP A 30 18.34 -3.24 6.35
N ALA A 31 17.92 -4.43 5.93
CA ALA A 31 18.69 -5.65 6.10
C ALA A 31 19.21 -6.15 4.76
N ASP A 32 20.41 -6.71 4.79
CA ASP A 32 21.13 -7.25 3.63
C ASP A 32 21.07 -8.77 3.56
N ASN A 33 21.30 -9.31 2.37
CA ASN A 33 21.41 -10.76 2.18
C ASN A 33 22.87 -11.23 2.29
N GLY A 34 23.09 -12.31 3.04
CA GLY A 34 24.41 -12.93 3.16
C GLY A 34 25.37 -12.24 4.15
N ARG A 35 24.86 -11.35 5.00
CA ARG A 35 25.65 -10.58 5.99
C ARG A 35 25.40 -10.97 7.45
N GLY A 36 24.73 -12.09 7.66
CA GLY A 36 24.48 -12.61 9.00
C GLY A 36 23.27 -12.01 9.70
N ASP A 37 22.29 -11.48 8.96
CA ASP A 37 20.91 -11.36 9.44
C ASP A 37 20.10 -12.51 8.82
N TYR A 38 19.49 -13.36 9.65
CA TYR A 38 18.75 -14.54 9.20
C TYR A 38 17.24 -14.33 9.12
N ARG A 39 16.76 -13.15 9.53
CA ARG A 39 15.37 -12.72 9.39
C ARG A 39 15.03 -12.44 7.92
N GLN A 40 13.76 -12.22 7.63
CA GLN A 40 13.32 -11.84 6.29
C GLN A 40 13.98 -10.51 5.85
N SER A 41 14.74 -10.58 4.77
CA SER A 41 15.35 -9.40 4.14
C SER A 41 14.29 -8.58 3.39
N PRO A 42 14.39 -7.23 3.39
CA PRO A 42 13.58 -6.39 2.51
C PRO A 42 13.87 -6.65 1.02
N THR A 43 15.04 -7.19 0.67
CA THR A 43 15.47 -7.36 -0.73
C THR A 43 15.76 -8.82 -1.07
N GLU A 44 15.68 -9.16 -2.35
CA GLU A 44 16.33 -10.32 -2.96
C GLU A 44 16.74 -9.88 -4.36
N PHE A 45 18.03 -9.55 -4.53
CA PHE A 45 18.57 -9.06 -5.79
C PHE A 45 19.49 -10.11 -6.40
N VAL A 46 19.39 -10.34 -7.71
CA VAL A 46 20.44 -11.01 -8.48
C VAL A 46 21.42 -9.94 -8.94
N MET A 47 22.55 -9.87 -8.25
CA MET A 47 23.61 -8.88 -8.48
C MET A 47 24.32 -9.12 -9.83
N PRO A 48 25.11 -8.16 -10.35
CA PRO A 48 25.80 -8.30 -11.62
C PRO A 48 26.72 -9.53 -11.75
N ASP A 49 27.21 -10.09 -10.64
CA ASP A 49 28.01 -11.32 -10.60
C ASP A 49 27.16 -12.61 -10.50
N GLY A 50 25.82 -12.49 -10.51
CA GLY A 50 24.87 -13.58 -10.36
C GLY A 50 24.65 -14.03 -8.91
N SER A 51 25.30 -13.40 -7.93
CA SER A 51 25.08 -13.68 -6.51
C SER A 51 23.82 -12.99 -5.98
N PHE A 52 23.42 -13.38 -4.77
CA PHE A 52 22.35 -12.73 -4.01
C PHE A 52 22.88 -11.90 -2.84
N VAL A 53 24.20 -11.75 -2.72
CA VAL A 53 24.82 -11.10 -1.56
C VAL A 53 24.78 -9.59 -1.77
N THR A 54 24.28 -8.87 -0.78
CA THR A 54 24.26 -7.40 -0.76
C THR A 54 25.01 -6.89 0.47
N ASP A 55 25.56 -5.68 0.40
CA ASP A 55 26.17 -4.99 1.55
C ASP A 55 25.99 -3.49 1.39
N PHE A 56 24.76 -3.03 1.61
CA PHE A 56 24.37 -1.63 1.45
C PHE A 56 24.78 -0.83 2.69
N ILE A 57 25.80 0.00 2.54
CA ILE A 57 26.28 0.88 3.60
C ILE A 57 25.82 2.31 3.36
N TYR A 58 25.65 3.05 4.46
CA TYR A 58 25.37 4.47 4.40
C TYR A 58 26.43 5.23 3.57
N GLU A 59 25.97 6.02 2.60
CA GLU A 59 26.79 6.89 1.76
C GLU A 59 26.54 8.36 2.10
N SER A 60 25.28 8.78 2.17
CA SER A 60 24.89 10.18 2.42
C SER A 60 23.44 10.30 2.88
N HIS A 61 23.03 11.51 3.27
CA HIS A 61 21.62 11.87 3.42
C HIS A 61 21.37 13.32 3.02
N ASP A 62 20.11 13.60 2.66
CA ASP A 62 19.58 14.93 2.37
C ASP A 62 18.28 15.14 3.17
N VAL A 63 18.06 16.36 3.65
CA VAL A 63 16.77 16.79 4.22
C VAL A 63 16.14 17.77 3.24
N LEU A 64 14.99 17.41 2.72
CA LEU A 64 14.29 18.13 1.65
C LEU A 64 12.98 18.69 2.20
N ASP A 65 12.62 19.89 1.77
CA ASP A 65 11.32 20.46 2.13
C ASP A 65 10.21 19.81 1.30
N GLY A 66 9.09 19.50 1.94
CA GLY A 66 7.93 18.92 1.28
C GLY A 66 8.05 17.42 0.98
N CYS A 67 7.11 16.92 0.16
CA CYS A 67 7.19 15.59 -0.45
C CYS A 67 8.17 15.57 -1.62
N VAL A 68 8.86 14.44 -1.80
CA VAL A 68 9.59 14.14 -3.05
C VAL A 68 8.65 13.43 -4.03
N PRO A 69 8.49 13.91 -5.28
CA PRO A 69 7.60 13.27 -6.25
C PRO A 69 8.11 11.88 -6.68
N MET A 70 7.21 11.08 -7.25
CA MET A 70 7.52 9.85 -7.98
C MET A 70 7.06 9.98 -9.42
N ASP A 71 7.74 9.27 -10.32
CA ASP A 71 7.40 9.31 -11.74
C ASP A 71 6.31 8.30 -12.10
N THR A 72 6.23 7.19 -11.35
CA THR A 72 5.56 5.97 -11.81
C THR A 72 4.33 5.54 -11.01
N LEU A 73 4.18 5.99 -9.77
CA LEU A 73 3.15 5.50 -8.85
C LEU A 73 2.39 6.64 -8.16
N PRO A 74 1.14 6.38 -7.71
CA PRO A 74 0.44 7.31 -6.84
C PRO A 74 1.22 7.55 -5.54
N THR A 75 1.22 8.80 -5.10
CA THR A 75 1.97 9.27 -3.91
C THR A 75 1.13 10.21 -3.07
N ALA A 76 1.52 10.34 -1.81
CA ALA A 76 1.00 11.39 -0.94
C ALA A 76 1.54 12.78 -1.34
N TYR A 77 0.81 13.83 -0.98
CA TYR A 77 1.21 15.22 -1.24
C TYR A 77 1.07 16.10 0.01
N GLY A 78 1.83 17.20 0.07
CA GLY A 78 1.71 18.17 1.15
C GLY A 78 2.34 17.73 2.48
N GLY A 79 3.34 16.84 2.43
CA GLY A 79 4.19 16.52 3.57
C GLY A 79 5.04 17.72 3.97
N ASN A 80 5.53 17.71 5.20
CA ASN A 80 6.31 18.80 5.78
C ASN A 80 7.75 18.78 5.28
N GLN A 81 8.43 17.65 5.49
CA GLN A 81 9.82 17.42 5.09
C GLN A 81 10.04 15.95 4.74
N THR A 82 11.01 15.70 3.87
CA THR A 82 11.47 14.36 3.48
C THR A 82 12.94 14.18 3.83
N LEU A 83 13.26 13.17 4.63
CA LEU A 83 14.63 12.67 4.76
C LEU A 83 14.89 11.64 3.65
N LYS A 84 15.94 11.84 2.88
CA LYS A 84 16.48 10.86 1.93
C LYS A 84 17.78 10.31 2.49
N ILE A 85 17.86 9.01 2.74
CA ILE A 85 19.10 8.31 3.09
C ILE A 85 19.57 7.53 1.86
N THR A 86 20.81 7.75 1.44
CA THR A 86 21.42 7.01 0.33
C THR A 86 22.31 5.90 0.88
N LEU A 87 21.99 4.66 0.54
CA LEU A 87 22.83 3.50 0.77
C LEU A 87 23.50 3.08 -0.54
N LYS A 88 24.74 2.61 -0.46
CA LYS A 88 25.52 2.10 -1.60
C LYS A 88 26.03 0.71 -1.31
N ASP A 89 25.89 -0.19 -2.27
CA ASP A 89 26.50 -1.52 -2.18
C ASP A 89 28.03 -1.42 -2.23
N LYS A 90 28.73 -2.21 -1.41
CA LYS A 90 30.21 -2.17 -1.37
C LYS A 90 30.87 -2.70 -2.63
N ALA A 91 30.27 -3.67 -3.31
CA ALA A 91 30.88 -4.36 -4.44
C ALA A 91 30.55 -3.69 -5.79
N PHE A 92 29.33 -3.16 -5.91
CA PHE A 92 28.83 -2.57 -7.16
C PHE A 92 28.34 -1.13 -6.95
N PRO A 93 28.40 -0.26 -7.97
CA PRO A 93 27.78 1.06 -7.92
C PRO A 93 26.25 0.95 -8.08
N ILE A 94 25.63 0.24 -7.15
CA ILE A 94 24.18 0.09 -7.01
C ILE A 94 23.80 0.79 -5.71
N PHE A 95 22.70 1.52 -5.74
CA PHE A 95 22.26 2.34 -4.62
C PHE A 95 20.82 2.05 -4.24
N ILE A 96 20.51 2.23 -2.96
CA ILE A 96 19.15 2.28 -2.44
C ILE A 96 18.96 3.64 -1.78
N ASP A 97 18.05 4.43 -2.32
CA ASP A 97 17.60 5.68 -1.71
C ASP A 97 16.34 5.39 -0.86
N LEU A 98 16.44 5.54 0.46
CA LEU A 98 15.34 5.39 1.41
C LEU A 98 14.73 6.77 1.70
N TYR A 99 13.43 6.92 1.46
CA TYR A 99 12.71 8.18 1.67
C TYR A 99 11.80 8.06 2.89
N TYR A 100 11.78 9.10 3.72
CA TYR A 100 10.94 9.24 4.90
C TYR A 100 10.27 10.61 4.87
N THR A 101 8.98 10.66 4.54
CA THR A 101 8.23 11.93 4.51
C THR A 101 7.39 12.05 5.77
N VAL A 102 7.53 13.17 6.48
CA VAL A 102 6.76 13.45 7.71
C VAL A 102 5.54 14.30 7.39
N PHE A 103 4.39 13.90 7.94
CA PHE A 103 3.12 14.62 7.90
C PHE A 103 2.71 14.93 9.35
N GLU A 104 3.21 16.05 9.87
CA GLU A 104 3.15 16.37 11.30
C GLU A 104 1.71 16.51 11.81
N GLN A 105 0.82 17.12 11.02
CA GLN A 105 -0.55 17.39 11.44
C GLN A 105 -1.41 16.12 11.57
N THR A 106 -1.01 15.04 10.91
CA THR A 106 -1.75 13.79 10.88
C THR A 106 -0.99 12.66 11.58
N ASP A 107 0.13 12.94 12.24
CA ASP A 107 1.00 11.94 12.89
C ASP A 107 1.29 10.72 11.98
N VAL A 108 1.69 11.02 10.73
CA VAL A 108 2.02 10.01 9.71
C VAL A 108 3.45 10.18 9.22
N ILE A 109 4.14 9.07 9.04
CA ILE A 109 5.39 8.97 8.29
C ILE A 109 5.15 8.05 7.10
N THR A 110 5.51 8.50 5.91
CA THR A 110 5.52 7.63 4.73
C THR A 110 6.94 7.20 4.36
N ARG A 111 7.06 5.97 3.86
CA ARG A 111 8.33 5.37 3.49
C ARG A 111 8.28 4.72 2.12
N ARG A 112 9.38 4.83 1.39
CA ARG A 112 9.61 4.09 0.14
C ARG A 112 11.10 3.92 -0.13
N ALA A 113 11.44 3.00 -1.02
CA ALA A 113 12.79 2.78 -1.51
C ALA A 113 12.88 3.03 -3.03
N VAL A 114 14.03 3.53 -3.49
CA VAL A 114 14.36 3.62 -4.91
C VAL A 114 15.70 2.95 -5.14
N VAL A 115 15.72 1.92 -5.99
CA VAL A 115 16.96 1.27 -6.42
C VAL A 115 17.48 1.98 -7.65
N ARG A 116 18.75 2.38 -7.65
CA ARG A 116 19.45 2.96 -8.81
C ARG A 116 20.58 2.04 -9.23
N ASN A 117 20.61 1.67 -10.51
CA ASN A 117 21.71 0.89 -11.07
C ASN A 117 22.67 1.79 -11.84
N GLU A 118 23.81 2.13 -11.25
CA GLU A 118 24.89 2.88 -11.91
C GLU A 118 26.05 1.95 -12.34
N ALA A 119 25.83 0.64 -12.32
CA ALA A 119 26.77 -0.34 -12.85
C ALA A 119 26.63 -0.46 -14.38
N ASN A 120 27.63 -1.08 -15.01
CA ASN A 120 27.64 -1.36 -16.45
C ASN A 120 26.90 -2.65 -16.83
N ALA A 121 26.20 -3.28 -15.88
CA ALA A 121 25.49 -4.54 -16.04
C ALA A 121 24.14 -4.48 -15.32
N PRO A 122 23.11 -5.23 -15.77
CA PRO A 122 21.79 -5.20 -15.16
C PRO A 122 21.79 -5.82 -13.75
N LEU A 123 20.85 -5.34 -12.93
CA LEU A 123 20.45 -5.92 -11.64
C LEU A 123 19.05 -6.52 -11.81
N THR A 124 18.78 -7.69 -11.25
CA THR A 124 17.41 -8.23 -11.22
C THR A 124 16.84 -8.21 -9.82
N ILE A 125 15.68 -7.60 -9.63
CA ILE A 125 14.94 -7.57 -8.36
C ILE A 125 13.93 -8.71 -8.36
N ARG A 126 14.06 -9.64 -7.41
CA ARG A 126 13.07 -10.72 -7.15
C ARG A 126 12.23 -10.45 -5.91
N ARG A 127 12.70 -9.56 -5.03
CA ARG A 127 11.97 -9.02 -3.89
C ARG A 127 12.47 -7.62 -3.58
N ILE A 128 11.55 -6.70 -3.29
CA ILE A 128 11.85 -5.43 -2.65
C ILE A 128 10.67 -4.93 -1.83
N MET A 129 10.92 -4.70 -0.55
CA MET A 129 9.97 -4.09 0.38
C MET A 129 10.11 -2.57 0.34
N SER A 130 9.01 -1.86 0.55
CA SER A 130 8.98 -0.39 0.60
C SER A 130 9.46 0.12 1.96
N MET A 131 9.30 -0.69 3.00
CA MET A 131 9.77 -0.41 4.36
C MET A 131 10.08 -1.70 5.12
N THR A 132 10.95 -1.56 6.13
CA THR A 132 11.17 -2.53 7.21
C THR A 132 11.37 -1.76 8.51
N MET A 133 10.83 -2.28 9.61
CA MET A 133 10.95 -1.72 10.95
C MET A 133 11.09 -2.85 11.95
N ASP A 134 12.10 -2.76 12.82
CA ASP A 134 12.26 -3.69 13.94
C ASP A 134 11.78 -3.02 15.23
N LEU A 135 10.95 -3.72 16.00
CA LEU A 135 10.32 -3.29 17.25
C LEU A 135 10.68 -4.28 18.37
N PRO A 136 10.88 -3.83 19.62
CA PRO A 136 10.85 -4.74 20.76
C PRO A 136 9.43 -5.32 20.90
N ASP A 137 9.29 -6.61 21.20
CA ASP A 137 7.97 -7.21 21.40
C ASP A 137 7.29 -6.68 22.68
N GLU A 138 6.05 -6.22 22.53
CA GLU A 138 5.16 -5.78 23.62
C GLU A 138 3.95 -6.69 23.74
N CYS A 139 4.16 -8.00 23.55
CA CYS A 139 3.09 -9.02 23.44
C CYS A 139 2.11 -8.69 22.31
N PHE A 140 2.64 -8.28 21.15
CA PHE A 140 1.85 -7.69 20.10
C PHE A 140 0.75 -8.60 19.55
N GLN A 141 -0.30 -7.95 19.08
CA GLN A 141 -1.39 -8.54 18.31
C GLN A 141 -1.39 -7.91 16.91
N MET A 142 -1.50 -8.75 15.88
CA MET A 142 -1.70 -8.31 14.51
C MET A 142 -3.19 -8.30 14.18
N TYR A 143 -3.68 -7.18 13.65
CA TYR A 143 -5.03 -7.01 13.17
C TYR A 143 -5.03 -6.83 11.65
N THR A 144 -5.83 -7.61 10.94
CA THR A 144 -6.00 -7.52 9.48
C THR A 144 -7.47 -7.40 9.10
N LEU A 145 -7.71 -6.88 7.90
CA LEU A 145 -9.04 -6.76 7.31
C LEU A 145 -9.21 -7.82 6.22
N ASP A 146 -9.83 -8.94 6.60
CA ASP A 146 -9.93 -10.14 5.76
C ASP A 146 -11.37 -10.39 5.30
N GLY A 147 -11.55 -11.10 4.20
CA GLY A 147 -12.88 -11.31 3.66
C GLY A 147 -12.94 -12.09 2.35
N GLY A 148 -13.88 -11.69 1.53
CA GLY A 148 -14.10 -12.14 0.16
C GLY A 148 -15.18 -11.27 -0.48
N TRP A 149 -15.55 -11.58 -1.71
CA TRP A 149 -16.69 -10.93 -2.36
C TRP A 149 -17.92 -11.02 -1.43
N ILE A 150 -18.63 -9.91 -1.26
CA ILE A 150 -19.82 -9.73 -0.40
C ILE A 150 -19.60 -9.92 1.12
N LYS A 151 -18.34 -9.87 1.58
CA LYS A 151 -17.96 -9.97 3.00
C LYS A 151 -16.57 -9.39 3.26
N GLU A 152 -16.29 -8.23 2.67
CA GLU A 152 -15.02 -7.54 2.72
C GLU A 152 -14.69 -7.00 4.12
N ALA A 153 -13.40 -6.84 4.41
CA ALA A 153 -12.87 -6.07 5.53
C ALA A 153 -13.41 -6.45 6.93
N ASN A 154 -13.65 -7.73 7.18
CA ASN A 154 -13.91 -8.21 8.54
C ASN A 154 -12.61 -8.19 9.34
N LEU A 155 -12.67 -7.60 10.54
CA LEU A 155 -11.53 -7.50 11.43
C LEU A 155 -11.15 -8.88 11.98
N HIS A 156 -9.89 -9.27 11.79
CA HIS A 156 -9.32 -10.49 12.37
C HIS A 156 -8.12 -10.12 13.24
N LYS A 157 -8.07 -10.69 14.44
CA LYS A 157 -7.01 -10.49 15.45
C LYS A 157 -6.24 -11.79 15.63
N ARG A 158 -4.91 -11.73 15.67
CA ARG A 158 -4.04 -12.87 15.97
C ARG A 158 -2.79 -12.43 16.75
N PRO A 159 -2.28 -13.23 17.69
CA PRO A 159 -1.03 -12.91 18.38
C PRO A 159 0.16 -12.95 17.41
N VAL A 160 1.12 -12.06 17.61
CA VAL A 160 2.43 -12.15 16.96
C VAL A 160 3.29 -13.15 17.75
N THR A 161 3.49 -14.33 17.18
CA THR A 161 4.27 -15.42 17.79
C THR A 161 5.59 -15.64 17.04
N TYR A 162 6.54 -16.37 17.64
CA TYR A 162 7.78 -16.75 16.97
C TYR A 162 7.53 -17.31 15.56
N GLY A 163 8.34 -16.85 14.60
CA GLY A 163 8.13 -17.09 13.18
C GLY A 163 7.42 -15.93 12.48
N ILE A 164 6.84 -16.20 11.30
CA ILE A 164 6.34 -15.17 10.37
C ILE A 164 4.83 -15.30 10.24
N THR A 165 4.12 -14.20 10.45
CA THR A 165 2.73 -14.02 10.01
C THR A 165 2.69 -13.16 8.76
N VAL A 166 1.95 -13.59 7.74
CA VAL A 166 1.88 -12.91 6.44
C VAL A 166 0.47 -12.39 6.17
N ASN A 167 0.36 -11.14 5.72
CA ASN A 167 -0.83 -10.55 5.11
C ASN A 167 -0.50 -10.20 3.65
N SER A 168 -1.19 -10.79 2.66
CA SER A 168 -0.78 -10.62 1.27
C SER A 168 -1.89 -10.86 0.23
N SER A 169 -1.68 -10.36 -0.99
CA SER A 169 -2.48 -10.67 -2.17
C SER A 169 -1.61 -11.08 -3.36
N THR A 170 -2.10 -12.05 -4.13
CA THR A 170 -1.52 -12.51 -5.41
C THR A 170 -2.52 -12.44 -6.57
N THR A 171 -3.64 -11.74 -6.39
CA THR A 171 -4.76 -11.76 -7.35
C THR A 171 -4.62 -10.78 -8.52
N GLY A 172 -3.49 -10.08 -8.64
CA GLY A 172 -3.29 -8.94 -9.54
C GLY A 172 -3.88 -7.62 -9.01
N ALA A 173 -4.44 -7.63 -7.80
CA ALA A 173 -5.07 -6.47 -7.15
C ALA A 173 -4.85 -6.55 -5.63
N SER A 174 -5.13 -5.47 -4.91
CA SER A 174 -5.10 -5.45 -3.44
C SER A 174 -6.04 -6.49 -2.82
N SER A 175 -7.12 -6.83 -3.52
CA SER A 175 -8.09 -7.90 -3.27
C SER A 175 -9.15 -7.62 -2.21
N ASN A 176 -10.28 -8.32 -2.35
CA ASN A 176 -11.33 -8.42 -1.35
C ASN A 176 -11.05 -9.49 -0.28
N ARG A 177 -9.92 -10.21 -0.38
CA ARG A 177 -9.55 -11.32 0.51
C ARG A 177 -8.77 -10.81 1.70
N HIS A 178 -7.78 -9.94 1.42
CA HIS A 178 -6.85 -9.41 2.39
C HIS A 178 -6.52 -7.96 2.01
N ASN A 179 -6.94 -6.99 2.82
CA ASN A 179 -6.58 -5.60 2.60
C ASN A 179 -5.07 -5.38 2.89
N PRO A 180 -4.36 -4.48 2.16
CA PRO A 180 -2.99 -4.12 2.49
C PRO A 180 -2.84 -3.45 3.86
N ALA A 181 -3.89 -2.79 4.38
CA ALA A 181 -3.83 -2.20 5.72
C ALA A 181 -3.80 -3.27 6.82
N PHE A 182 -2.92 -3.08 7.80
CA PHE A 182 -2.87 -3.89 9.01
C PHE A 182 -2.38 -3.06 10.21
N ILE A 183 -2.60 -3.58 11.41
CA ILE A 183 -2.21 -2.94 12.66
C ILE A 183 -1.40 -3.93 13.50
N ILE A 184 -0.39 -3.42 14.18
CA ILE A 184 0.32 -4.08 15.28
C ILE A 184 0.00 -3.27 16.54
N ALA A 185 -0.59 -3.90 17.55
CA ALA A 185 -0.96 -3.21 18.79
C ALA A 185 -0.56 -4.05 20.01
N GLU A 186 -0.25 -3.40 21.12
CA GLU A 186 -0.03 -4.09 22.39
C GLU A 186 -1.28 -4.90 22.79
N ALA A 187 -1.09 -5.92 23.64
CA ALA A 187 -2.12 -6.94 23.87
C ALA A 187 -3.45 -6.39 24.42
N ASP A 188 -3.38 -5.37 25.26
CA ASP A 188 -4.49 -4.72 25.98
C ASP A 188 -4.95 -3.39 25.37
N ALA A 189 -4.38 -3.00 24.23
CA ALA A 189 -4.85 -1.85 23.45
C ALA A 189 -6.35 -1.98 23.13
N ASN A 190 -7.05 -0.86 23.22
CA ASN A 190 -8.47 -0.73 22.89
C ASN A 190 -8.68 0.55 22.06
N GLU A 191 -9.94 0.94 21.88
CA GLU A 191 -10.27 2.09 21.03
C GLU A 191 -9.64 3.41 21.53
N ASP A 192 -9.45 3.58 22.84
CA ASP A 192 -9.08 4.87 23.45
C ASP A 192 -7.76 4.84 24.22
N TYR A 193 -7.14 3.66 24.38
CA TYR A 193 -5.90 3.48 25.13
C TYR A 193 -5.01 2.41 24.50
N GLY A 194 -3.71 2.63 24.63
CA GLY A 194 -2.66 1.65 24.36
C GLY A 194 -1.90 1.94 23.07
N ASP A 195 -0.73 1.32 22.97
CA ASP A 195 0.20 1.51 21.86
C ASP A 195 -0.26 0.75 20.61
N VAL A 196 -0.50 1.52 19.54
CA VAL A 196 -1.02 1.04 18.26
C VAL A 196 -0.17 1.58 17.12
N TYR A 197 0.37 0.69 16.30
CA TYR A 197 1.10 0.98 15.07
C TYR A 197 0.25 0.57 13.87
N ALA A 198 -0.15 1.55 13.05
CA ALA A 198 -0.97 1.33 11.87
C ALA A 198 -0.13 1.42 10.60
N PHE A 199 -0.35 0.48 9.68
CA PHE A 199 0.36 0.37 8.42
C PHE A 199 -0.61 0.30 7.25
N ASN A 200 -0.27 0.95 6.14
CA ASN A 200 -0.98 0.85 4.88
C ASN A 200 -0.01 1.08 3.70
N MET A 201 -0.47 0.90 2.47
CA MET A 201 0.36 1.12 1.28
C MET A 201 -0.45 1.79 0.16
N ILE A 202 0.14 2.78 -0.47
CA ILE A 202 -0.40 3.50 -1.63
C ILE A 202 -0.13 2.65 -2.88
N TYR A 203 -0.81 1.50 -2.97
CA TYR A 203 -0.67 0.53 -4.05
C TYR A 203 -1.91 -0.33 -4.19
N SER A 204 -2.31 -0.61 -5.43
CA SER A 204 -3.55 -1.34 -5.73
C SER A 204 -3.32 -2.75 -6.31
N GLY A 205 -2.07 -3.21 -6.38
CA GLY A 205 -1.69 -4.51 -6.92
C GLY A 205 -1.44 -5.58 -5.84
N ASN A 206 -0.60 -6.56 -6.17
CA ASN A 206 -0.17 -7.62 -5.26
C ASN A 206 0.66 -7.03 -4.11
N HIS A 207 0.16 -7.11 -2.88
CA HIS A 207 0.85 -6.65 -1.67
C HIS A 207 1.37 -7.82 -0.84
N TYR A 208 2.40 -7.55 -0.05
CA TYR A 208 2.96 -8.49 0.92
C TYR A 208 3.44 -7.73 2.15
N SER A 209 2.91 -8.12 3.29
CA SER A 209 3.28 -7.58 4.60
C SER A 209 3.55 -8.72 5.56
N ILE A 210 4.56 -8.55 6.41
CA ILE A 210 4.92 -9.53 7.43
C ILE A 210 5.05 -8.90 8.81
N ALA A 211 4.75 -9.71 9.83
CA ALA A 211 5.24 -9.55 11.18
C ALA A 211 6.02 -10.82 11.54
N GLU A 212 7.33 -10.68 11.73
CA GLU A 212 8.24 -11.77 12.07
C GLU A 212 8.78 -11.56 13.48
N LYS A 213 8.46 -12.46 14.41
CA LYS A 213 9.06 -12.47 15.75
C LYS A 213 10.26 -13.40 15.78
N ASN A 214 11.44 -12.86 16.09
CA ASN A 214 12.69 -13.63 16.19
C ASN A 214 12.87 -14.25 17.59
N GLU A 215 13.91 -15.06 17.76
CA GLU A 215 14.26 -15.76 19.00
C GLU A 215 14.71 -14.84 20.15
N ARG A 216 14.89 -13.54 19.89
CA ARG A 216 15.28 -12.51 20.87
C ARG A 216 14.11 -11.61 21.29
N ASP A 217 12.89 -11.95 20.88
CA ASP A 217 11.69 -11.16 21.14
C ASP A 217 11.71 -9.77 20.47
N ASP A 218 12.37 -9.64 19.32
CA ASP A 218 12.17 -8.52 18.40
C ASP A 218 11.12 -8.91 17.34
N VAL A 219 10.30 -7.95 16.95
CA VAL A 219 9.31 -8.07 15.87
C VAL A 219 9.73 -7.21 14.69
N ARG A 220 10.04 -7.86 13.57
CA ARG A 220 10.26 -7.23 12.27
C ARG A 220 8.94 -7.08 11.53
N VAL A 221 8.58 -5.85 11.23
CA VAL A 221 7.47 -5.49 10.34
C VAL A 221 8.06 -5.08 8.99
N SER A 222 7.55 -5.65 7.89
CA SER A 222 7.98 -5.27 6.55
C SER A 222 6.81 -5.30 5.58
N MET A 223 6.79 -4.37 4.62
CA MET A 223 5.68 -4.18 3.69
C MET A 223 6.15 -3.75 2.31
N GLY A 224 5.57 -4.31 1.25
CA GLY A 224 5.85 -3.91 -0.13
C GLY A 224 5.11 -4.73 -1.19
N ILE A 225 5.68 -4.76 -2.40
CA ILE A 225 5.16 -5.56 -3.51
C ILE A 225 5.33 -7.04 -3.19
N ASN A 226 4.33 -7.86 -3.51
CA ASN A 226 4.42 -9.30 -3.29
C ASN A 226 5.51 -9.96 -4.16
N PRO A 227 6.45 -10.74 -3.57
CA PRO A 227 7.50 -11.39 -4.33
C PRO A 227 7.01 -12.57 -5.19
N HIS A 228 5.76 -13.04 -5.01
CA HIS A 228 5.22 -14.14 -5.80
C HIS A 228 5.12 -13.78 -7.28
N LEU A 229 5.90 -14.46 -8.11
CA LEU A 229 6.02 -14.22 -9.57
C LEU A 229 6.44 -12.78 -9.91
N PHE A 230 7.15 -12.11 -8.99
CA PHE A 230 7.73 -10.80 -9.23
C PHE A 230 9.20 -10.96 -9.66
N GLU A 231 9.53 -10.37 -10.81
CA GLU A 231 10.90 -10.20 -11.26
C GLU A 231 10.99 -8.91 -12.07
N TRP A 232 11.95 -8.04 -11.75
CA TRP A 232 12.15 -6.78 -12.44
C TRP A 232 13.63 -6.54 -12.76
N ILE A 233 13.95 -6.35 -14.03
CA ILE A 233 15.31 -6.04 -14.48
C ILE A 233 15.51 -4.52 -14.45
N VAL A 234 16.53 -4.05 -13.73
CA VAL A 234 16.97 -2.65 -13.72
C VAL A 234 18.21 -2.54 -14.59
N SER A 235 18.07 -1.95 -15.78
CA SER A 235 19.19 -1.77 -16.71
C SER A 235 20.23 -0.77 -16.18
N PRO A 236 21.45 -0.76 -16.72
CA PRO A 236 22.42 0.32 -16.48
C PRO A 236 21.81 1.71 -16.71
N GLY A 237 21.90 2.57 -15.69
CA GLY A 237 21.35 3.93 -15.70
C GLY A 237 19.87 4.04 -15.32
N ASP A 238 19.15 2.92 -15.18
CA ASP A 238 17.74 2.92 -14.79
C ASP A 238 17.56 2.91 -13.27
N LYS A 239 16.33 3.20 -12.85
CA LYS A 239 15.87 3.11 -11.46
C LYS A 239 14.58 2.30 -11.34
N PHE A 240 14.35 1.74 -10.16
CA PHE A 240 13.08 1.12 -9.77
C PHE A 240 12.54 1.80 -8.52
N GLU A 241 11.28 2.19 -8.51
CA GLU A 241 10.63 2.84 -7.37
C GLU A 241 9.62 1.89 -6.72
N THR A 242 9.72 1.71 -5.40
CA THR A 242 8.69 0.97 -4.64
C THR A 242 7.48 1.86 -4.40
N PRO A 243 6.28 1.28 -4.17
CA PRO A 243 5.16 2.03 -3.64
C PRO A 243 5.49 2.70 -2.30
N GLU A 244 4.65 3.65 -1.92
CA GLU A 244 4.79 4.37 -0.67
C GLU A 244 3.97 3.66 0.43
N CYS A 245 4.66 3.21 1.48
CA CYS A 245 4.06 2.72 2.71
C CYS A 245 3.71 3.88 3.63
N VAL A 246 2.58 3.77 4.32
CA VAL A 246 2.06 4.76 5.27
C VAL A 246 2.12 4.16 6.66
N MET A 247 2.68 4.89 7.60
CA MET A 247 2.84 4.48 9.00
C MET A 247 2.26 5.53 9.92
N SER A 248 1.57 5.10 10.97
CA SER A 248 1.17 5.98 12.08
C SER A 248 1.31 5.23 13.39
N TYR A 249 1.46 5.99 14.47
CA TYR A 249 1.50 5.49 15.84
C TYR A 249 0.56 6.32 16.72
N SER A 250 -0.05 5.68 17.71
CA SER A 250 -0.81 6.33 18.76
C SER A 250 -0.74 5.51 20.05
N SER A 251 -0.49 6.17 21.17
CA SER A 251 -0.68 5.62 22.53
C SER A 251 -2.11 5.80 23.06
N ARG A 252 -3.00 6.38 22.24
CA ARG A 252 -4.41 6.64 22.54
C ARG A 252 -5.34 5.64 21.82
N GLY A 253 -4.88 4.40 21.66
CA GLY A 253 -5.69 3.33 21.09
C GLY A 253 -5.99 3.46 19.60
N PHE A 254 -6.88 2.57 19.12
CA PHE A 254 -7.23 2.42 17.70
C PHE A 254 -7.91 3.66 17.11
N ASN A 255 -8.71 4.41 17.90
CA ASN A 255 -9.31 5.66 17.44
C ASN A 255 -8.24 6.69 17.07
N GLY A 256 -7.17 6.79 17.88
CA GLY A 256 -6.07 7.71 17.60
C GLY A 256 -5.42 7.43 16.24
N THR A 257 -5.00 6.18 16.00
CA THR A 257 -4.44 5.79 14.69
C THR A 257 -5.45 5.93 13.54
N SER A 258 -6.73 5.65 13.78
CA SER A 258 -7.76 5.78 12.74
C SER A 258 -7.97 7.24 12.34
N HIS A 259 -8.02 8.17 13.31
CA HIS A 259 -8.10 9.60 13.04
C HIS A 259 -6.89 10.09 12.24
N HIS A 260 -5.67 9.73 12.66
CA HIS A 260 -4.43 10.04 11.93
C HIS A 260 -4.51 9.59 10.46
N MET A 261 -4.91 8.33 10.22
CA MET A 261 -5.03 7.77 8.89
C MET A 261 -6.17 8.40 8.06
N HIS A 262 -7.32 8.67 8.68
CA HIS A 262 -8.46 9.32 8.00
C HIS A 262 -8.11 10.74 7.56
N ASP A 263 -7.51 11.53 8.44
CA ASP A 263 -7.09 12.90 8.14
C ASP A 263 -5.98 12.88 7.08
N PHE A 264 -5.03 11.94 7.18
CA PHE A 264 -4.00 11.75 6.17
C PHE A 264 -4.59 11.42 4.79
N ILE A 265 -5.51 10.46 4.68
CA ILE A 265 -6.15 10.12 3.41
C ILE A 265 -6.90 11.33 2.84
N ASN A 266 -7.72 11.98 3.66
CA ASN A 266 -8.55 13.09 3.22
C ASN A 266 -7.72 14.31 2.81
N GLU A 267 -6.59 14.58 3.47
CA GLU A 267 -5.78 15.77 3.23
C GLU A 267 -4.60 15.56 2.28
N HIS A 268 -4.04 14.35 2.20
CA HIS A 268 -2.77 14.08 1.52
C HIS A 268 -2.87 13.02 0.43
N ILE A 269 -4.00 12.33 0.27
CA ILE A 269 -4.21 11.30 -0.78
C ILE A 269 -5.32 11.68 -1.74
N VAL A 270 -6.51 12.03 -1.23
CA VAL A 270 -7.65 12.39 -2.09
C VAL A 270 -7.35 13.68 -2.85
N ARG A 271 -7.62 13.67 -4.16
CA ARG A 271 -7.32 14.76 -5.10
C ARG A 271 -8.58 15.25 -5.82
N GLY A 272 -8.47 16.44 -6.40
CA GLY A 272 -9.49 17.03 -7.26
C GLY A 272 -10.71 17.58 -6.51
N ASP A 273 -11.75 17.88 -7.27
CA ASP A 273 -12.93 18.65 -6.83
C ASP A 273 -13.73 17.97 -5.70
N TYR A 274 -13.56 16.66 -5.52
CA TYR A 274 -14.31 15.88 -4.53
C TYR A 274 -13.62 15.77 -3.16
N LYS A 275 -12.41 16.31 -2.97
CA LYS A 275 -11.67 16.22 -1.69
C LYS A 275 -12.52 16.66 -0.49
N LYS A 276 -12.99 17.91 -0.50
CA LYS A 276 -13.77 18.54 0.59
C LYS A 276 -15.24 18.80 0.25
N LYS A 277 -15.73 18.18 -0.84
CA LYS A 277 -17.10 18.38 -1.31
C LYS A 277 -18.00 17.26 -0.81
N GLU A 278 -19.17 17.57 -0.26
CA GLU A 278 -20.14 16.55 0.12
C GLU A 278 -20.47 15.62 -1.07
N ARG A 279 -20.60 14.33 -0.77
CA ARG A 279 -20.83 13.28 -1.79
C ARG A 279 -22.34 13.23 -2.04
N PRO A 280 -22.79 13.26 -3.31
CA PRO A 280 -24.22 13.31 -3.60
C PRO A 280 -24.91 12.01 -3.18
N VAL A 281 -26.13 12.13 -2.65
CA VAL A 281 -27.03 10.98 -2.49
C VAL A 281 -27.41 10.49 -3.89
N LEU A 282 -27.00 9.27 -4.23
CA LEU A 282 -27.15 8.72 -5.57
C LEU A 282 -28.17 7.58 -5.64
N LEU A 283 -28.73 7.38 -6.83
CA LEU A 283 -29.41 6.17 -7.22
C LEU A 283 -28.65 5.53 -8.39
N ASN A 284 -28.23 4.27 -8.20
CA ASN A 284 -27.63 3.45 -9.23
C ASN A 284 -28.65 2.40 -9.70
N ASN A 285 -28.77 2.16 -11.01
CA ASN A 285 -29.79 1.26 -11.57
C ASN A 285 -29.43 -0.24 -11.61
N TRP A 286 -28.26 -0.65 -11.09
CA TRP A 286 -27.76 -2.02 -11.19
C TRP A 286 -28.75 -3.04 -10.62
N GLU A 287 -29.06 -3.01 -9.33
CA GLU A 287 -29.99 -3.98 -8.74
C GLU A 287 -31.46 -3.72 -9.11
N ALA A 288 -31.78 -2.51 -9.59
CA ALA A 288 -33.13 -2.17 -10.02
C ALA A 288 -33.52 -2.89 -11.32
N HIS A 289 -32.58 -3.04 -12.25
CA HIS A 289 -32.86 -3.53 -13.60
C HIS A 289 -31.86 -4.55 -14.15
N PHE A 290 -30.69 -4.70 -13.54
CA PHE A 290 -29.52 -5.36 -14.11
C PHE A 290 -29.35 -4.92 -15.58
N PHE A 291 -29.35 -5.86 -16.52
CA PHE A 291 -29.27 -5.56 -17.95
C PHE A 291 -30.62 -5.26 -18.62
N ASP A 292 -31.76 -5.50 -17.96
CA ASP A 292 -33.11 -5.32 -18.52
C ASP A 292 -33.65 -3.89 -18.32
N PHE A 293 -33.01 -2.95 -19.00
CA PHE A 293 -33.46 -1.56 -19.06
C PHE A 293 -33.55 -1.02 -20.48
N ASN A 294 -34.33 0.04 -20.62
CA ASN A 294 -34.33 0.95 -21.76
C ASN A 294 -34.47 2.39 -21.24
N GLU A 295 -34.32 3.36 -22.12
CA GLU A 295 -34.41 4.78 -21.78
C GLU A 295 -35.70 5.12 -20.98
N GLY A 296 -36.85 4.57 -21.37
CA GLY A 296 -38.12 4.84 -20.69
C GLY A 296 -38.17 4.36 -19.24
N LYS A 297 -37.70 3.13 -18.98
CA LYS A 297 -37.59 2.58 -17.62
C LYS A 297 -36.69 3.45 -16.74
N LEU A 298 -35.52 3.84 -17.26
CA LEU A 298 -34.56 4.68 -16.54
C LEU A 298 -35.10 6.09 -16.25
N LEU A 299 -35.78 6.72 -17.20
CA LEU A 299 -36.37 8.06 -16.99
C LEU A 299 -37.49 8.04 -15.96
N ARG A 300 -38.25 6.95 -15.85
CA ARG A 300 -39.23 6.79 -14.78
C ARG A 300 -38.54 6.66 -13.43
N LEU A 301 -37.56 5.77 -13.34
CA LEU A 301 -36.76 5.57 -12.12
C LEU A 301 -36.08 6.87 -11.66
N ALA A 302 -35.55 7.67 -12.57
CA ALA A 302 -34.95 8.97 -12.28
C ALA A 302 -35.97 10.00 -11.74
N LYS A 303 -37.21 10.01 -12.24
CA LYS A 303 -38.25 10.92 -11.71
C LYS A 303 -38.62 10.52 -10.29
N ASP A 304 -38.84 9.24 -10.05
CA ASP A 304 -39.15 8.71 -8.72
C ASP A 304 -37.99 9.03 -7.73
N ALA A 305 -36.74 8.88 -8.18
CA ALA A 305 -35.55 9.26 -7.41
C ALA A 305 -35.55 10.75 -7.06
N LYS A 306 -35.88 11.61 -8.03
CA LYS A 306 -35.91 13.06 -7.83
C LYS A 306 -36.99 13.47 -6.82
N GLU A 307 -38.16 12.86 -6.87
CA GLU A 307 -39.25 13.10 -5.91
C GLU A 307 -38.85 12.72 -4.48
N LEU A 308 -37.98 11.73 -4.32
CA LEU A 308 -37.39 11.32 -3.04
C LEU A 308 -36.21 12.19 -2.57
N GLY A 309 -35.76 13.15 -3.38
CA GLY A 309 -34.65 14.04 -3.05
C GLY A 309 -33.26 13.53 -3.43
N VAL A 310 -33.15 12.48 -4.26
CA VAL A 310 -31.86 12.03 -4.82
C VAL A 310 -31.22 13.15 -5.64
N GLU A 311 -29.89 13.16 -5.69
CA GLU A 311 -29.09 14.24 -6.30
C GLU A 311 -28.32 13.78 -7.55
N LEU A 312 -27.99 12.49 -7.65
CA LEU A 312 -27.21 11.89 -8.74
C LEU A 312 -27.87 10.60 -9.23
N PHE A 313 -28.10 10.50 -10.53
CA PHE A 313 -28.49 9.25 -11.18
C PHE A 313 -27.27 8.63 -11.85
N VAL A 314 -26.95 7.39 -11.51
CA VAL A 314 -25.82 6.63 -12.06
C VAL A 314 -26.34 5.56 -13.02
N LEU A 315 -25.88 5.62 -14.27
CA LEU A 315 -26.16 4.58 -15.27
C LEU A 315 -25.10 3.47 -15.18
N ASP A 316 -25.51 2.33 -14.66
CA ASP A 316 -24.63 1.17 -14.45
C ASP A 316 -24.49 0.28 -15.71
N ASP A 317 -23.94 -0.91 -15.56
CA ASP A 317 -23.57 -1.83 -16.64
C ASP A 317 -24.73 -2.11 -17.61
N GLY A 318 -24.40 -2.22 -18.89
CA GLY A 318 -25.35 -2.54 -19.94
C GLY A 318 -25.65 -1.44 -20.95
N TRP A 319 -25.10 -0.23 -20.80
CA TRP A 319 -25.40 0.90 -21.68
C TRP A 319 -24.62 0.90 -23.02
N PHE A 320 -23.60 0.05 -23.15
CA PHE A 320 -22.64 0.04 -24.26
C PHE A 320 -22.73 -1.24 -25.11
N GLY A 321 -22.21 -1.18 -26.35
CA GLY A 321 -22.11 -2.30 -27.29
C GLY A 321 -23.36 -3.18 -27.34
N ASP A 322 -23.15 -4.50 -27.30
CA ASP A 322 -24.20 -5.50 -27.14
C ASP A 322 -24.33 -6.01 -25.68
N ARG A 323 -24.02 -5.16 -24.68
CA ARG A 323 -24.04 -5.47 -23.25
C ARG A 323 -25.46 -5.66 -22.71
N ASN A 324 -26.08 -6.77 -23.10
CA ASN A 324 -27.40 -7.22 -22.64
C ASN A 324 -27.30 -8.33 -21.57
N ASN A 325 -26.08 -8.78 -21.30
CA ASN A 325 -25.69 -9.69 -20.23
C ASN A 325 -24.17 -9.52 -20.00
N ASP A 326 -23.62 -10.28 -19.06
CA ASP A 326 -22.21 -10.26 -18.68
C ASP A 326 -21.27 -11.00 -19.65
N ASN A 327 -21.79 -11.71 -20.66
CA ASN A 327 -21.02 -12.50 -21.64
C ASN A 327 -20.63 -11.73 -22.93
N ALA A 328 -20.91 -10.43 -23.03
CA ALA A 328 -20.59 -9.62 -24.22
C ALA A 328 -20.25 -8.16 -23.88
N GLY A 329 -19.67 -7.40 -24.81
CA GLY A 329 -19.60 -5.93 -24.79
C GLY A 329 -18.40 -5.27 -24.10
N LEU A 330 -17.68 -5.95 -23.19
CA LEU A 330 -16.47 -5.36 -22.58
C LEU A 330 -15.41 -5.07 -23.65
N GLY A 331 -14.93 -3.82 -23.69
CA GLY A 331 -14.04 -3.30 -24.73
C GLY A 331 -14.74 -2.40 -25.76
N ASP A 332 -16.06 -2.53 -25.93
CA ASP A 332 -16.86 -1.78 -26.90
C ASP A 332 -17.67 -0.65 -26.22
N TYR A 333 -16.99 0.38 -25.73
CA TYR A 333 -17.60 1.50 -24.98
C TYR A 333 -18.38 2.52 -25.85
N THR A 334 -19.00 2.05 -26.93
CA THR A 334 -19.94 2.83 -27.75
C THR A 334 -21.36 2.61 -27.25
N VAL A 335 -22.22 3.62 -27.29
CA VAL A 335 -23.60 3.50 -26.76
C VAL A 335 -24.40 2.42 -27.48
N ASN A 336 -25.18 1.64 -26.75
CA ASN A 336 -26.15 0.69 -27.30
C ASN A 336 -27.41 1.44 -27.78
N PRO A 337 -27.64 1.59 -29.10
CA PRO A 337 -28.77 2.36 -29.61
C PRO A 337 -30.11 1.65 -29.43
N LYS A 338 -30.13 0.34 -29.12
CA LYS A 338 -31.39 -0.36 -28.82
C LYS A 338 -31.92 0.03 -27.43
N LYS A 339 -31.02 0.32 -26.48
CA LYS A 339 -31.38 0.76 -25.12
C LYS A 339 -31.51 2.27 -25.01
N LEU A 340 -30.62 3.02 -25.67
CA LEU A 340 -30.56 4.48 -25.69
C LEU A 340 -30.56 5.00 -27.14
N PRO A 341 -31.72 5.06 -27.82
CA PRO A 341 -31.81 5.35 -29.26
C PRO A 341 -31.25 6.70 -29.70
N GLN A 342 -31.23 7.68 -28.79
CA GLN A 342 -30.72 9.03 -29.03
C GLN A 342 -29.30 9.22 -28.47
N GLY A 343 -28.67 8.15 -27.98
CA GLY A 343 -27.34 8.16 -27.39
C GLY A 343 -27.28 8.65 -25.95
N ILE A 344 -26.13 8.42 -25.31
CA ILE A 344 -25.93 8.69 -23.88
C ILE A 344 -25.98 10.18 -23.56
N LYS A 345 -25.52 11.05 -24.47
CA LYS A 345 -25.56 12.51 -24.25
C LYS A 345 -27.00 13.01 -24.08
N VAL A 346 -27.90 12.60 -24.97
CA VAL A 346 -29.30 13.04 -24.91
C VAL A 346 -29.98 12.49 -23.66
N PHE A 347 -29.66 11.25 -23.27
CA PHE A 347 -30.14 10.69 -22.01
C PHE A 347 -29.64 11.50 -20.80
N ALA A 348 -28.35 11.82 -20.73
CA ALA A 348 -27.77 12.65 -19.67
C ALA A 348 -28.42 14.04 -19.59
N ASP A 349 -28.70 14.67 -20.74
CA ASP A 349 -29.39 15.97 -20.81
C ASP A 349 -30.83 15.87 -20.24
N LYS A 350 -31.53 14.75 -20.49
CA LYS A 350 -32.87 14.48 -19.91
C LYS A 350 -32.80 14.30 -18.40
N ILE A 351 -31.81 13.57 -17.87
CA ILE A 351 -31.56 13.43 -16.43
C ILE A 351 -31.30 14.79 -15.77
N ARG A 352 -30.44 15.61 -16.38
CA ARG A 352 -30.17 16.99 -15.90
C ARG A 352 -31.42 17.86 -15.92
N LYS A 353 -32.28 17.71 -16.93
CA LYS A 353 -33.57 18.42 -17.01
C LYS A 353 -34.56 18.01 -15.93
N ILE A 354 -34.49 16.77 -15.42
CA ILE A 354 -35.24 16.32 -14.24
C ILE A 354 -34.70 16.97 -12.95
N GLY A 355 -33.49 17.53 -12.99
CA GLY A 355 -32.83 18.18 -11.86
C GLY A 355 -31.94 17.24 -11.07
N LEU A 356 -31.38 16.22 -11.72
CA LEU A 356 -30.39 15.28 -11.19
C LEU A 356 -29.04 15.47 -11.90
N ASN A 357 -27.95 15.26 -11.18
CA ASN A 357 -26.65 15.03 -11.81
C ASN A 357 -26.65 13.66 -12.51
N PHE A 358 -25.71 13.45 -13.43
CA PHE A 358 -25.57 12.20 -14.19
C PHE A 358 -24.17 11.62 -14.03
N GLY A 359 -24.10 10.34 -13.67
CA GLY A 359 -22.89 9.55 -13.48
C GLY A 359 -22.88 8.32 -14.38
#